data_AF-A0A4U8UJ47-F1
#
_entry.id   AF-A0A4U8UJ47-F1
#
_cell.length_a   1.000
_cell.length_b   1.000
_cell.length_c   1.000
_cell.angle_alpha   90.00
_cell.angle_beta   90.00
_cell.angle_gamma   90.00
#
_symmetry.space_group_name_H-M   'P 1'
#
loop_
_entity.id
_entity.type
_entity.pdbx_description
1 polymer ?
#
loop_
_entity_poly.entity_id
_entity_poly.type
_entity_poly.pdbx_seq_one_letter_code
_entity_poly.pdbx_strand_id
1 'polypeptide(L)'
;MPDTMAESIREFAERCLVNIVGGCCGTTPDHIAAIKKACDGIAPREPPKNVHEDSMMLSGLDMLVNEFTNFVNIGERCNVAGSRRFCILIKNEKYGDAPTVARMQVENEVHVIDVNMNYGLLDGRYAISKFLRHFM
;
A
#
# COMPACT_ATOMS: atom_id res chain seq x y z
N MET A 1 -19.82 0.44 25.51
CA MET A 1 -19.63 0.28 26.97
C MET A 1 -18.40 -0.58 27.20
N PRO A 2 -17.70 -0.45 28.35
CA PRO A 2 -16.50 -1.22 28.66
C PRO A 2 -16.65 -2.73 28.39
N ASP A 3 -17.74 -3.33 28.88
CA ASP A 3 -17.99 -4.77 28.75
C ASP A 3 -18.22 -5.20 27.29
N THR A 4 -19.02 -4.44 26.53
CA THR A 4 -19.26 -4.74 25.10
C THR A 4 -17.98 -4.72 24.28
N MET A 5 -17.08 -3.77 24.54
CA MET A 5 -15.79 -3.69 23.85
C MET A 5 -14.88 -4.86 24.25
N ALA A 6 -14.87 -5.22 25.53
CA ALA A 6 -14.10 -6.34 26.05
C ALA A 6 -14.58 -7.69 25.48
N GLU A 7 -15.89 -7.88 25.31
CA GLU A 7 -16.46 -9.07 24.65
C GLU A 7 -16.01 -9.22 23.20
N SER A 8 -16.07 -8.14 22.40
CA SER A 8 -15.59 -8.18 21.01
C SER A 8 -14.08 -8.45 20.93
N ILE A 9 -13.29 -7.86 21.81
CA ILE A 9 -11.83 -8.09 21.84
C ILE A 9 -11.51 -9.51 22.28
N ARG A 10 -12.24 -10.06 23.25
CA ARG A 10 -12.10 -11.45 23.66
C ARG A 10 -12.35 -12.40 22.49
N GLU A 11 -13.37 -12.15 21.67
CA GLU A 11 -13.62 -12.96 20.47
C GLU A 11 -12.41 -12.95 19.52
N PHE A 12 -11.80 -11.79 19.27
CA PHE A 12 -10.59 -11.70 18.44
C PHE A 12 -9.39 -12.44 19.06
N ALA A 13 -9.25 -12.39 20.38
CA ALA A 13 -8.18 -13.08 21.10
C ALA A 13 -8.37 -14.60 21.07
N GLU A 14 -9.57 -15.10 21.37
CA GLU A 14 -9.91 -16.54 21.32
C GLU A 14 -9.77 -17.13 19.91
N ARG A 15 -9.98 -16.30 18.87
CA ARG A 15 -9.77 -16.67 17.47
C ARG A 15 -8.32 -16.51 16.99
N CYS A 16 -7.38 -16.21 17.90
CA CYS A 16 -5.96 -16.02 17.60
C CYS A 16 -5.72 -14.98 16.49
N LEU A 17 -6.44 -13.86 16.48
CA LEU A 17 -6.32 -12.83 15.44
C LEU A 17 -5.37 -11.69 15.83
N VAL A 18 -5.17 -11.46 17.13
CA VAL A 18 -4.48 -10.28 17.68
C VAL A 18 -3.31 -10.66 18.59
N ASN A 19 -2.32 -9.77 18.64
CA ASN A 19 -1.19 -9.84 19.58
C ASN A 19 -1.17 -8.67 20.56
N ILE A 20 -1.78 -7.54 20.18
CA ILE A 20 -1.85 -6.31 20.96
C ILE A 20 -3.27 -5.78 20.84
N VAL A 21 -3.86 -5.42 21.97
CA VAL A 21 -5.21 -4.86 22.06
C VAL A 21 -5.16 -3.61 22.92
N GLY A 22 -6.02 -2.65 22.61
CA GLY A 22 -6.03 -1.35 23.27
C GLY A 22 -7.23 -0.53 22.83
N GLY A 23 -7.11 0.78 22.93
CA GLY A 23 -8.15 1.71 22.56
C GLY A 23 -7.64 2.92 21.80
N CYS A 24 -8.58 3.67 21.23
CA CYS A 24 -8.33 4.91 20.52
C CYS A 24 -9.20 6.01 21.15
N CYS A 25 -9.79 6.88 20.35
CA CYS A 25 -10.69 7.93 20.81
C CYS A 25 -11.89 7.35 21.59
N GLY A 26 -12.14 7.89 22.79
CA GLY A 26 -13.27 7.48 23.64
C GLY A 26 -13.03 6.28 24.54
N THR A 27 -11.88 5.61 24.44
CA THR A 27 -11.50 4.55 25.39
C THR A 27 -11.07 5.16 26.73
N THR A 28 -11.61 4.63 27.83
CA THR A 28 -11.28 5.05 29.21
C THR A 28 -10.50 3.96 29.94
N PRO A 29 -9.91 4.24 31.12
CA PRO A 29 -9.28 3.20 31.95
C PRO A 29 -10.19 2.01 32.25
N ASP A 30 -11.50 2.22 32.42
CA ASP A 30 -12.47 1.15 32.65
C ASP A 30 -12.56 0.18 31.47
N HIS A 31 -12.45 0.69 30.23
CA HIS A 31 -12.41 -0.16 29.04
C HIS A 31 -11.14 -1.03 29.05
N ILE A 32 -9.98 -0.45 29.35
CA ILE A 32 -8.72 -1.18 29.41
C ILE A 32 -8.73 -2.24 30.52
N ALA A 33 -9.32 -1.93 31.69
CA ALA A 33 -9.48 -2.88 32.78
C ALA A 33 -10.39 -4.05 32.38
N ALA A 34 -11.52 -3.77 31.71
CA ALA A 34 -12.42 -4.79 31.20
C ALA A 34 -11.74 -5.68 30.14
N ILE A 35 -10.99 -5.10 29.20
CA ILE A 35 -10.23 -5.82 28.17
C ILE A 35 -9.17 -6.72 28.81
N LYS A 36 -8.39 -6.20 29.77
CA LYS A 36 -7.40 -6.99 30.50
C LYS A 36 -8.03 -8.21 31.16
N LYS A 37 -9.16 -8.01 31.83
CA LYS A 37 -9.90 -9.10 32.50
C LYS A 37 -10.42 -10.12 31.47
N ALA A 38 -10.93 -9.67 30.34
CA ALA A 38 -11.51 -10.54 29.32
C ALA A 38 -10.47 -11.35 28.53
N CYS A 39 -9.24 -10.83 28.39
CA CYS A 39 -8.15 -11.52 27.70
C CYS A 39 -7.21 -12.30 28.63
N ASP A 40 -7.44 -12.28 29.95
CA ASP A 40 -6.57 -12.95 30.92
C ASP A 40 -6.51 -14.45 30.65
N GLY A 41 -5.30 -15.00 30.59
CA GLY A 41 -5.04 -16.41 30.29
C GLY A 41 -5.16 -16.83 28.82
N ILE A 42 -5.50 -15.93 27.88
CA ILE A 42 -5.51 -16.25 26.45
C ILE A 42 -4.10 -16.12 25.87
N ALA A 43 -3.63 -17.17 25.19
CA ALA A 43 -2.33 -17.15 24.52
C ALA A 43 -2.32 -16.18 23.33
N PRO A 44 -1.23 -15.41 23.11
CA PRO A 44 -1.10 -14.57 21.92
C PRO A 44 -1.13 -15.39 20.63
N ARG A 45 -1.59 -14.75 19.53
CA ARG A 45 -1.49 -15.33 18.18
C ARG A 45 -0.03 -15.70 17.85
N GLU A 46 0.18 -16.88 17.27
CA GLU A 46 1.44 -17.23 16.61
C GLU A 46 1.38 -16.82 15.12
N PRO A 47 2.18 -15.84 14.67
CA PRO A 47 2.17 -15.44 13.26
C PRO A 47 2.74 -16.56 12.37
N PRO A 48 2.10 -16.85 11.22
CA PRO A 48 2.71 -17.72 10.22
C PRO A 48 4.05 -17.15 9.75
N LYS A 49 5.09 -17.98 9.69
CA LYS A 49 6.46 -17.55 9.37
C LYS A 49 6.64 -17.14 7.91
N ASN A 50 5.93 -17.81 7.00
CA ASN A 50 6.23 -17.85 5.57
C ASN A 50 4.97 -17.65 4.70
N VAL A 51 4.13 -16.65 5.00
CA VAL A 51 2.80 -16.46 4.32
C VAL A 51 2.90 -16.30 2.81
N HIS A 52 4.02 -15.76 2.32
CA HIS A 52 4.23 -15.38 0.92
C HIS A 52 5.61 -15.83 0.41
N GLU A 53 6.13 -16.96 0.92
CA GLU A 53 7.49 -17.44 0.63
C GLU A 53 7.79 -17.55 -0.88
N ASP A 54 6.81 -17.99 -1.66
CA ASP A 54 6.94 -18.16 -3.11
C ASP A 54 6.25 -17.03 -3.90
N SER A 55 6.13 -15.83 -3.32
CA SER A 55 5.45 -14.70 -3.97
C SER A 55 6.31 -13.43 -3.99
N MET A 56 6.24 -12.70 -5.10
CA MET A 56 6.76 -11.35 -5.20
C MET A 56 5.70 -10.36 -4.69
N MET A 57 6.03 -9.65 -3.61
CA MET A 57 5.19 -8.61 -3.03
C MET A 57 5.58 -7.23 -3.58
N LEU A 58 4.62 -6.53 -4.18
CA LEU A 58 4.79 -5.18 -4.69
C LEU A 58 3.90 -4.21 -3.90
N SER A 59 4.32 -2.95 -3.83
CA SER A 59 3.65 -1.88 -3.07
C SER A 59 2.94 -0.89 -4.00
N GLY A 60 1.85 -0.30 -3.51
CA GLY A 60 0.91 0.51 -4.28
C GLY A 60 -0.49 0.35 -3.69
N LEU A 61 -1.44 -0.15 -4.48
CA LEU A 61 -2.80 -0.53 -4.02
C LEU A 61 -2.92 -2.03 -3.67
N ASP A 62 -1.79 -2.69 -3.39
CA ASP A 62 -1.60 -4.13 -3.11
C ASP A 62 -1.50 -5.01 -4.36
N MET A 63 -0.34 -5.66 -4.53
CA MET A 63 -0.10 -6.66 -5.56
C MET A 63 0.77 -7.81 -5.03
N LEU A 64 0.23 -9.03 -5.11
CA LEU A 64 0.92 -10.27 -4.80
C LEU A 64 1.03 -11.09 -6.09
N VAL A 65 2.25 -11.28 -6.58
CA VAL A 65 2.54 -12.08 -7.79
C VAL A 65 3.07 -13.43 -7.35
N ASN A 66 2.41 -14.51 -7.78
CA ASN A 66 2.72 -15.90 -7.44
C ASN A 66 2.50 -16.83 -8.64
N GLU A 67 2.62 -18.14 -8.42
CA GLU A 67 2.47 -19.17 -9.47
C GLU A 67 1.11 -19.18 -10.19
N PHE A 68 0.05 -18.65 -9.55
CA PHE A 68 -1.28 -18.55 -10.15
C PHE A 68 -1.51 -17.22 -10.86
N THR A 69 -0.56 -16.28 -10.76
CA THR A 69 -0.67 -14.97 -11.38
C THR A 69 -0.37 -15.09 -12.87
N ASN A 70 -1.27 -14.54 -13.69
CA ASN A 70 -1.05 -14.41 -15.13
C ASN A 70 0.10 -13.42 -15.42
N PHE A 71 0.33 -13.16 -16.70
CA PHE A 71 1.37 -12.21 -17.11
C PHE A 71 1.17 -10.82 -16.51
N VAL A 72 2.20 -10.32 -15.83
CA VAL A 72 2.19 -8.99 -15.22
C VAL A 72 2.71 -7.95 -16.22
N ASN A 73 1.79 -7.24 -16.85
CA ASN A 73 2.10 -6.09 -17.71
C ASN A 73 2.76 -4.94 -16.94
N ILE A 74 3.93 -4.49 -17.41
CA ILE A 74 4.64 -3.29 -16.96
C ILE A 74 4.51 -2.20 -18.03
N GLY A 75 3.90 -1.07 -17.70
CA GLY A 75 3.64 0.02 -18.64
C GLY A 75 4.82 0.98 -18.77
N GLU A 76 5.35 1.09 -19.99
CA GLU A 76 6.56 1.85 -20.33
C GLU A 76 6.33 3.35 -20.63
N ARG A 77 5.08 3.82 -20.72
CA ARG A 77 4.81 5.16 -21.29
C ARG A 77 5.10 6.33 -20.36
N CYS A 78 5.38 6.09 -19.09
CA CYS A 78 5.86 7.11 -18.14
C CYS A 78 7.39 7.28 -18.22
N ASN A 79 7.90 7.38 -19.45
CA ASN A 79 9.32 7.44 -19.76
C ASN A 79 9.62 8.69 -20.59
N VAL A 80 10.45 9.60 -20.07
CA VAL A 80 10.78 10.87 -20.74
C VAL A 80 11.53 10.66 -22.06
N ALA A 81 12.33 9.59 -22.18
CA ALA A 81 13.05 9.25 -23.41
C ALA A 81 12.17 8.50 -24.41
N GLY A 82 11.26 7.63 -23.93
CA GLY A 82 10.46 6.74 -24.77
C GLY A 82 9.07 7.26 -25.15
N SER A 83 8.52 8.24 -24.44
CA SER A 83 7.14 8.71 -24.62
C SER A 83 7.10 10.20 -24.94
N ARG A 84 6.77 10.53 -26.20
CA ARG A 84 6.66 11.92 -26.66
C ARG A 84 5.68 12.73 -25.81
N ARG A 85 4.51 12.15 -25.48
CA ARG A 85 3.50 12.83 -24.65
C ARG A 85 4.02 13.11 -23.25
N PHE A 86 4.62 12.10 -22.59
CA PHE A 86 5.15 12.27 -21.23
C PHE A 86 6.32 13.26 -21.21
N CYS A 87 7.23 13.16 -22.17
CA CYS A 87 8.35 14.10 -22.36
C CYS A 87 7.88 15.55 -22.42
N ILE A 88 6.85 15.84 -23.23
CA ILE A 88 6.27 17.19 -23.37
C ILE A 88 5.70 17.67 -22.03
N LEU A 89 4.97 16.82 -21.30
CA LEU A 89 4.37 17.21 -20.02
C LEU A 89 5.46 17.54 -18.98
N ILE A 90 6.46 16.67 -18.83
CA ILE A 90 7.54 16.87 -17.85
C ILE A 90 8.40 18.10 -18.19
N LYS A 91 8.78 18.28 -19.46
CA LYS A 91 9.58 19.43 -19.90
C LYS A 91 8.88 20.77 -19.75
N ASN A 92 7.55 20.80 -19.90
CA ASN A 92 6.74 22.02 -19.70
C ASN A 92 6.22 22.15 -18.26
N GLU A 93 6.78 21.38 -17.32
CA GLU A 93 6.39 21.36 -15.91
C GLU A 93 4.90 21.11 -15.64
N LYS A 94 4.21 20.42 -16.56
CA LYS A 94 2.80 20.02 -16.43
C LYS A 94 2.67 18.75 -15.59
N TYR A 95 3.21 18.78 -14.37
CA TYR A 95 3.19 17.64 -13.45
C TYR A 95 1.78 17.25 -12.99
N GLY A 96 0.82 18.19 -12.97
CA GLY A 96 -0.58 17.87 -12.67
C GLY A 96 -1.27 17.03 -13.74
N ASP A 97 -0.86 17.19 -15.02
CA ASP A 97 -1.43 16.44 -16.14
C ASP A 97 -0.66 15.15 -16.43
N ALA A 98 0.60 15.05 -16.00
CA ALA A 98 1.46 13.89 -16.24
C ALA A 98 0.90 12.54 -15.74
N PRO A 99 0.22 12.46 -14.57
CA PRO A 99 -0.43 11.23 -14.11
C PRO A 99 -1.48 10.68 -15.08
N THR A 100 -2.05 11.50 -15.98
CA THR A 100 -2.98 11.02 -17.00
C THR A 100 -2.36 9.96 -17.92
N VAL A 101 -1.04 10.03 -18.15
CA VAL A 101 -0.32 9.01 -18.94
C VAL A 101 -0.28 7.67 -18.19
N ALA A 102 -0.04 7.69 -16.87
CA ALA A 102 -0.09 6.49 -16.05
C ALA A 102 -1.51 5.93 -15.96
N ARG A 103 -2.51 6.80 -15.72
CA ARG A 103 -3.93 6.40 -15.66
C ARG A 103 -4.39 5.71 -16.93
N MET A 104 -4.04 6.24 -18.10
CA MET A 104 -4.36 5.60 -19.36
C MET A 104 -3.73 4.20 -19.50
N GLN A 105 -2.54 3.97 -18.96
CA GLN A 105 -1.94 2.63 -18.98
C GLN A 105 -2.72 1.67 -18.07
N VAL A 106 -3.10 2.11 -16.87
CA VAL A 106 -3.92 1.31 -15.94
C VAL A 106 -5.29 0.98 -16.55
N GLU A 107 -5.93 1.94 -17.22
CA GLU A 107 -7.18 1.74 -17.98
C GLU A 107 -7.02 0.74 -19.13
N ASN A 108 -5.80 0.44 -19.56
CA ASN A 108 -5.46 -0.57 -20.57
C ASN A 108 -4.74 -1.79 -19.93
N GLU A 109 -5.15 -2.17 -18.73
CA GLU A 109 -4.74 -3.43 -18.06
C GLU A 109 -3.22 -3.55 -17.79
N VAL A 110 -2.56 -2.40 -17.61
CA VAL A 110 -1.21 -2.36 -17.04
C VAL A 110 -1.31 -2.47 -15.52
N HIS A 111 -0.49 -3.35 -14.95
CA HIS A 111 -0.51 -3.61 -13.52
C HIS A 111 0.58 -2.83 -12.76
N VAL A 112 1.75 -2.64 -13.38
CA VAL A 112 2.88 -1.89 -12.81
C VAL A 112 3.29 -0.79 -13.78
N ILE A 113 3.63 0.39 -13.28
CA ILE A 113 4.08 1.51 -14.13
C ILE A 113 5.60 1.66 -14.02
N ASP A 114 6.30 1.53 -15.14
CA ASP A 114 7.69 1.95 -15.24
C ASP A 114 7.76 3.49 -15.31
N VAL A 115 8.65 4.08 -14.52
CA VAL A 115 8.84 5.54 -14.45
C VAL A 115 10.29 5.88 -14.71
N ASN A 116 10.53 6.61 -15.79
CA ASN A 116 11.87 7.05 -16.18
C ASN A 116 11.89 8.56 -16.44
N MET A 117 12.71 9.26 -15.65
CA MET A 117 12.91 10.72 -15.71
C MET A 117 14.28 11.11 -16.30
N ASN A 118 15.03 10.17 -16.87
CA ASN A 118 16.35 10.43 -17.41
C ASN A 118 16.25 11.19 -18.73
N TYR A 119 16.77 12.42 -18.73
CA TYR A 119 16.94 13.25 -19.91
C TYR A 119 18.06 14.25 -19.64
N GLY A 120 18.95 14.48 -20.61
CA GLY A 120 20.20 15.23 -20.39
C GLY A 120 20.06 16.68 -19.89
N LEU A 121 18.84 17.23 -19.86
CA LEU A 121 18.54 18.58 -19.40
C LEU A 121 17.64 18.62 -18.15
N LEU A 122 17.28 17.47 -17.57
CA LEU A 122 16.43 17.38 -16.39
C LEU A 122 17.24 16.98 -15.16
N ASP A 123 16.95 17.61 -14.02
CA ASP A 123 17.28 17.02 -12.73
C ASP A 123 16.35 15.82 -12.48
N GLY A 124 16.84 14.61 -12.77
CA GLY A 124 16.07 13.38 -12.64
C GLY A 124 15.59 13.10 -11.21
N ARG A 125 16.38 13.47 -10.18
CA ARG A 125 16.00 13.24 -8.76
C ARG A 125 14.86 14.15 -8.35
N TYR A 126 14.94 15.42 -8.75
CA TYR A 126 13.85 16.37 -8.52
C TYR A 126 12.59 15.96 -9.30
N ALA A 127 12.74 15.65 -10.59
CA ALA A 127 11.62 15.32 -11.47
C ALA A 127 10.86 14.06 -11.01
N ILE A 128 11.58 12.98 -10.65
CA ILE A 128 10.93 11.75 -10.17
C ILE A 128 10.19 11.99 -8.85
N SER A 129 10.81 12.70 -7.90
CA SER A 129 10.22 13.02 -6.61
C SER A 129 8.98 13.91 -6.77
N LYS A 130 9.04 14.90 -7.67
CA LYS A 130 7.92 15.80 -7.96
C LYS A 130 6.77 15.05 -8.60
N PHE A 131 7.04 14.21 -9.60
CA PHE A 131 6.02 13.42 -10.28
C PHE A 131 5.32 12.43 -9.34
N LEU A 132 6.06 11.63 -8.57
CA LEU A 132 5.49 10.62 -7.69
C LEU A 132 4.57 11.21 -6.60
N ARG A 133 4.84 12.44 -6.15
CA ARG A 133 3.94 13.15 -5.20
C ARG A 133 2.56 13.48 -5.75
N HIS A 134 2.34 13.43 -7.06
CA HIS A 134 1.02 13.68 -7.65
C HIS A 134 0.11 12.43 -7.66
N PHE A 135 0.61 11.28 -7.16
CA PHE A 135 -0.18 10.06 -6.93
C PHE A 135 -0.63 9.91 -5.47
N MET A 136 -0.14 10.79 -4.57
CA MET A 136 -0.52 10.81 -3.15
C MET A 136 -1.65 11.79 -2.89
#